data_AF-A0A2D6E2M5-F1
#
_entry.id   AF-A0A2D6E2M5-F1
#
_cell.length_a   1.000
_cell.length_b   1.000
_cell.length_c   1.000
_cell.angle_alpha   90.00
_cell.angle_beta   90.00
_cell.angle_gamma   90.00
#
_symmetry.space_group_name_H-M   'P 1'
#
loop_
_entity.id
_entity.type
_entity.pdbx_description
1 polymer ?
#
loop_
_entity_poly.entity_id
_entity_poly.type
_entity_poly.pdbx_seq_one_letter_code
_entity_poly.pdbx_strand_id
1 'polypeptide(L)'
;MKNWLFEFDIDKWDEVEKREKQTNDKGEDVEVISKVKEKRPVKFALKKPNRRLYDKAELFYGVKMSEGIKAGLLTRSLLAKRYEDDGGAFSETEKRRYSELYLAIYNKENEYQRLQLNADNKPEELKQRLSQDSLQEIAELRRELQDIEASQANIFDQTAENRAKNQVIMWWVLHLSNWKEYNHNDYTEFFDGKNYDEKLNSYDEIEDSDEDFSAEAVRKLAYFVSFWYMGRASTQEDFEAVNEIYESNNPDEEEAEAASEEAAEETSEEKPKTKAKKPSKKKATKKKEKASAKEESTAEVVSEETQEPVAVAETDKNLGNTSSPKETEGNPS
;
A
#
# COMPACT_ATOMS: atom_id res chain seq x y z
N MET A 1 -19.94 -18.97 -15.63
CA MET A 1 -18.59 -18.48 -15.28
C MET A 1 -18.74 -17.66 -14.01
N LYS A 2 -17.88 -17.84 -13.00
CA LYS A 2 -17.87 -16.97 -11.81
C LYS A 2 -17.61 -15.54 -12.27
N ASN A 3 -18.53 -14.62 -11.95
CA ASN A 3 -18.44 -13.18 -12.29
C ASN A 3 -17.56 -12.40 -11.30
N TRP A 4 -17.07 -13.08 -10.26
CA TRP A 4 -16.32 -12.51 -9.15
C TRP A 4 -14.87 -13.01 -9.18
N LEU A 5 -13.94 -12.13 -8.82
CA LEU A 5 -12.53 -12.43 -8.58
C LEU A 5 -12.35 -13.11 -7.23
N PHE A 6 -13.05 -12.62 -6.22
CA PHE A 6 -12.96 -13.07 -4.84
C PHE A 6 -14.26 -12.71 -4.11
N GLU A 7 -14.64 -13.55 -3.15
CA GLU A 7 -15.77 -13.35 -2.24
C GLU A 7 -15.26 -13.57 -0.81
N PHE A 8 -15.70 -12.73 0.12
CA PHE A 8 -15.35 -12.82 1.54
C PHE A 8 -16.48 -12.26 2.39
N ASP A 9 -16.51 -12.62 3.66
CA ASP A 9 -17.54 -12.18 4.60
C ASP A 9 -16.91 -11.20 5.61
N ILE A 10 -17.67 -10.18 5.99
CA ILE A 10 -17.36 -9.30 7.13
C ILE A 10 -18.55 -9.36 8.06
N ASP A 11 -18.26 -9.53 9.34
CA ASP A 11 -19.27 -9.59 10.36
C ASP A 11 -19.77 -8.20 10.77
N LYS A 12 -21.09 -8.00 10.71
CA LYS A 12 -21.77 -6.78 11.16
C LYS A 12 -22.53 -7.04 12.47
N TRP A 13 -22.43 -6.13 13.42
CA TRP A 13 -23.24 -6.16 14.64
C TRP A 13 -24.62 -5.54 14.40
N ASP A 14 -25.67 -6.34 14.42
CA ASP A 14 -27.05 -5.88 14.26
C ASP A 14 -27.85 -6.04 15.56
N GLU A 15 -28.67 -5.05 15.92
CA GLU A 15 -29.65 -5.17 17.01
C GLU A 15 -30.90 -5.91 16.53
N VAL A 16 -31.07 -7.16 16.98
CA VAL A 16 -32.22 -8.01 16.65
C VAL A 16 -33.21 -7.99 17.82
N GLU A 17 -34.48 -7.66 17.55
CA GLU A 17 -35.56 -7.83 18.51
C GLU A 17 -35.96 -9.31 18.59
N LYS A 18 -35.54 -10.01 19.66
CA LYS A 18 -36.05 -11.34 20.00
C LYS A 18 -37.36 -11.20 20.77
N ARG A 19 -38.42 -11.83 20.26
CA ARG A 19 -39.69 -11.99 20.98
C ARG A 19 -39.69 -13.34 21.68
N GLU A 20 -39.51 -13.35 22.99
CA GLU A 20 -39.72 -14.55 23.80
C GLU A 20 -41.13 -14.53 24.38
N LYS A 21 -41.88 -15.63 24.19
CA LYS A 21 -43.13 -15.85 24.91
C LYS A 21 -42.79 -16.42 26.27
N GLN A 22 -42.97 -15.64 27.34
CA GLN A 22 -42.92 -16.15 28.71
C GLN A 22 -44.33 -16.28 29.27
N THR A 23 -44.61 -17.41 29.91
CA THR A 23 -45.87 -17.62 30.64
C THR A 23 -45.67 -17.14 32.07
N ASN A 24 -46.42 -16.11 32.50
CA ASN A 24 -46.45 -15.71 33.90
C ASN A 24 -47.21 -16.75 34.74
N ASP A 25 -47.00 -16.76 36.08
CA ASP A 25 -47.61 -17.69 37.06
C ASP A 25 -49.17 -17.72 37.10
N LYS A 26 -49.85 -17.05 36.17
CA LYS A 26 -51.31 -17.06 35.97
C LYS A 26 -51.75 -17.61 34.61
N GLY A 27 -50.84 -18.15 33.78
CA GLY A 27 -51.20 -18.82 32.53
C GLY A 27 -51.58 -17.90 31.37
N GLU A 28 -51.13 -16.65 31.37
CA GLU A 28 -51.26 -15.73 30.23
C GLU A 28 -49.89 -15.52 29.55
N ASP A 29 -49.88 -15.57 28.22
CA ASP A 29 -48.70 -15.37 27.38
C ASP A 29 -48.29 -13.88 27.41
N VAL A 30 -47.09 -13.58 27.91
CA VAL A 30 -46.47 -12.25 27.82
C VAL A 30 -45.34 -12.33 26.80
N GLU A 31 -45.41 -11.52 25.75
CA GLU A 31 -44.31 -11.31 24.80
C GLU A 31 -43.27 -10.37 25.43
N VAL A 32 -42.11 -10.91 25.81
CA VAL A 32 -40.95 -10.11 26.21
C VAL A 32 -40.12 -9.84 24.95
N ILE A 33 -40.07 -8.57 24.54
CA ILE A 33 -39.21 -8.10 23.45
C ILE A 33 -37.85 -7.75 24.05
N SER A 34 -36.83 -8.55 23.79
CA SER A 34 -35.44 -8.25 24.15
C SER A 34 -34.64 -7.87 22.90
N LYS A 35 -33.92 -6.74 22.95
CA LYS A 35 -32.99 -6.34 21.91
C LYS A 35 -31.64 -7.01 22.18
N VAL A 36 -31.24 -7.95 21.33
CA VAL A 36 -29.97 -8.66 21.43
C VAL A 36 -29.10 -8.24 20.25
N LYS A 37 -27.86 -7.81 20.52
CA LYS A 37 -26.85 -7.58 19.49
C LYS A 37 -26.35 -8.94 19.00
N GLU A 38 -26.53 -9.24 17.72
CA GLU A 38 -26.04 -10.47 17.09
C GLU A 38 -25.08 -10.12 15.94
N LYS A 39 -24.01 -10.90 15.83
CA LYS A 39 -23.03 -10.81 14.75
C LYS A 39 -23.59 -11.52 13.51
N ARG A 40 -23.73 -10.81 12.39
CA ARG A 40 -24.25 -11.35 11.13
C ARG A 40 -23.24 -11.15 10.00
N PRO A 41 -22.88 -12.22 9.26
CA PRO A 41 -21.94 -12.10 8.16
C PRO A 41 -22.61 -11.40 6.96
N VAL A 42 -22.00 -10.32 6.51
CA VAL A 42 -22.33 -9.60 5.28
C VAL A 42 -21.34 -10.00 4.20
N LYS A 43 -21.84 -10.38 3.02
CA LYS A 43 -20.99 -10.90 1.94
C LYS A 43 -20.49 -9.77 1.06
N PHE A 44 -19.19 -9.76 0.80
CA PHE A 44 -18.55 -8.87 -0.15
C PHE A 44 -17.98 -9.66 -1.32
N ALA A 45 -17.97 -9.04 -2.49
CA ALA A 45 -17.46 -9.63 -3.71
C ALA A 45 -16.73 -8.59 -4.56
N LEU A 46 -15.56 -8.97 -5.06
CA LEU A 46 -14.83 -8.20 -6.06
C LEU A 46 -15.24 -8.65 -7.45
N LYS A 47 -15.84 -7.74 -8.22
CA LYS A 47 -16.25 -8.00 -9.59
C LYS A 47 -15.04 -8.25 -10.49
N LYS A 48 -15.13 -9.26 -11.36
CA LYS A 48 -14.15 -9.43 -12.43
C LYS A 48 -14.33 -8.32 -13.48
N PRO A 49 -13.31 -7.48 -13.71
CA PRO A 49 -13.44 -6.41 -14.69
C PRO A 49 -13.59 -6.96 -16.10
N ASN A 50 -14.42 -6.28 -16.88
CA ASN A 50 -14.59 -6.55 -18.29
C ASN A 50 -13.77 -5.56 -19.12
N ARG A 51 -13.62 -5.82 -20.42
CA ARG A 51 -12.90 -4.93 -21.35
C ARG A 51 -13.36 -3.46 -21.23
N ARG A 52 -14.67 -3.21 -21.10
CA ARG A 52 -15.21 -1.85 -21.00
C ARG A 52 -14.75 -1.11 -19.74
N LEU A 53 -14.56 -1.83 -18.63
CA LEU A 53 -14.02 -1.25 -17.40
C LEU A 53 -12.53 -0.94 -17.54
N TYR A 54 -11.74 -1.80 -18.21
CA TYR A 54 -10.35 -1.51 -18.53
C TYR A 54 -10.21 -0.26 -19.40
N ASP A 55 -10.98 -0.15 -20.48
CA ASP A 55 -10.95 1.01 -21.36
C ASP A 55 -11.29 2.31 -20.59
N LYS A 56 -12.24 2.24 -19.65
CA LYS A 56 -12.59 3.39 -18.78
C LYS A 56 -11.49 3.74 -17.78
N ALA A 57 -10.87 2.74 -17.15
CA ALA A 57 -9.79 2.94 -16.20
C ALA A 57 -8.54 3.54 -16.88
N GLU A 58 -8.22 3.11 -18.10
CA GLU A 58 -7.13 3.64 -18.90
C GLU A 58 -7.39 5.10 -19.30
N LEU A 59 -8.60 5.42 -19.74
CA LEU A 59 -8.99 6.81 -20.00
C LEU A 59 -8.91 7.67 -18.73
N PHE A 60 -9.41 7.16 -17.61
CA PHE A 60 -9.35 7.84 -16.32
C PHE A 60 -7.90 8.11 -15.90
N TYR A 61 -7.02 7.12 -16.02
CA TYR A 61 -5.58 7.28 -15.78
C TYR A 61 -4.99 8.42 -16.62
N GLY A 62 -5.25 8.43 -17.92
CA GLY A 62 -4.72 9.46 -18.84
C GLY A 62 -5.21 10.87 -18.48
N VAL A 63 -6.48 11.02 -18.10
CA VAL A 63 -7.04 12.30 -17.63
C VAL A 63 -6.35 12.75 -16.33
N LYS A 64 -6.25 11.86 -15.33
CA LYS A 64 -5.63 12.20 -14.04
C LYS A 64 -4.14 12.51 -14.14
N MET A 65 -3.41 11.79 -15.01
CA MET A 65 -2.03 12.10 -15.32
C MET A 65 -1.91 13.49 -15.97
N SER A 66 -2.80 13.82 -16.92
CA SER A 66 -2.82 15.15 -17.56
C SER A 66 -3.15 16.27 -16.57
N GLU A 67 -4.12 16.06 -15.69
CA GLU A 67 -4.44 16.99 -14.59
C GLU A 67 -3.23 17.23 -13.69
N GLY A 68 -2.53 16.15 -13.29
CA GLY A 68 -1.30 16.24 -12.49
C GLY A 68 -0.21 17.05 -13.18
N ILE A 69 0.04 16.80 -14.47
CA ILE A 69 1.03 17.55 -15.26
C ILE A 69 0.64 19.03 -15.34
N LYS A 70 -0.64 19.35 -15.60
CA LYS A 70 -1.14 20.74 -15.63
C LYS A 70 -1.03 21.44 -14.28
N ALA A 71 -1.15 20.69 -13.18
CA ALA A 71 -0.93 21.18 -11.82
C ALA A 71 0.56 21.34 -11.45
N GLY A 72 1.50 21.04 -12.38
CA GLY A 72 2.92 21.22 -12.19
C GLY A 72 3.68 19.99 -11.69
N LEU A 73 3.03 18.81 -11.62
CA LEU A 73 3.74 17.57 -11.31
C LEU A 73 4.64 17.16 -12.48
N LEU A 74 5.86 16.73 -12.14
CA LEU A 74 6.79 16.21 -13.14
C LEU A 74 6.47 14.74 -13.46
N THR A 75 6.68 14.38 -14.71
CA THR A 75 6.69 12.97 -15.11
C THR A 75 7.95 12.30 -14.59
N ARG A 76 7.95 10.97 -14.49
CA ARG A 76 9.14 10.20 -14.08
C ARG A 76 10.36 10.54 -14.92
N SER A 77 10.18 10.68 -16.24
CA SER A 77 11.26 11.03 -17.17
C SER A 77 11.77 12.47 -16.99
N LEU A 78 10.87 13.44 -16.79
CA LEU A 78 11.28 14.83 -16.56
C LEU A 78 11.98 15.00 -15.21
N LEU A 79 11.50 14.29 -14.18
CA LEU A 79 12.12 14.29 -12.86
C LEU A 79 13.51 13.65 -12.92
N ALA A 80 13.65 12.51 -13.59
CA ALA A 80 14.95 11.86 -13.79
C ALA A 80 15.95 12.78 -14.51
N LYS A 81 15.52 13.47 -15.57
CA LYS A 81 16.35 14.44 -16.29
C LYS A 81 16.78 15.60 -15.39
N ARG A 82 15.86 16.15 -14.59
CA ARG A 82 16.19 17.22 -13.64
C ARG A 82 17.25 16.78 -12.63
N TYR A 83 17.12 15.57 -12.09
CA TYR A 83 18.14 15.03 -11.20
C TYR A 83 19.46 14.82 -11.93
N GLU A 84 19.46 14.33 -13.16
CA GLU A 84 20.69 14.21 -13.97
C GLU A 84 21.39 15.57 -14.13
N ASP A 85 20.64 16.63 -14.45
CA ASP A 85 21.15 17.99 -14.58
C ASP A 85 21.66 18.57 -13.23
N ASP A 86 21.04 18.19 -12.12
CA ASP A 86 21.38 18.62 -10.75
C ASP A 86 22.47 17.74 -10.09
N GLY A 87 23.10 16.82 -10.84
CA GLY A 87 24.21 15.98 -10.36
C GLY A 87 23.82 14.59 -9.86
N GLY A 88 22.62 14.12 -10.15
CA GLY A 88 22.07 12.79 -9.85
C GLY A 88 21.01 12.80 -8.74
N ALA A 89 20.26 11.70 -8.64
CA ALA A 89 19.22 11.53 -7.60
C ALA A 89 19.79 11.32 -6.18
N PHE A 90 21.08 11.04 -6.07
CA PHE A 90 21.79 10.86 -4.81
C PHE A 90 22.60 12.11 -4.46
N SER A 91 22.58 12.49 -3.19
CA SER A 91 23.60 13.38 -2.64
C SER A 91 24.99 12.76 -2.75
N GLU A 92 26.05 13.58 -2.78
CA GLU A 92 27.43 13.09 -2.80
C GLU A 92 27.74 12.19 -1.59
N THR A 93 27.12 12.46 -0.44
CA THR A 93 27.20 11.61 0.75
C THR A 93 26.55 10.24 0.54
N GLU A 94 25.37 10.19 -0.09
CA GLU A 94 24.69 8.92 -0.40
C GLU A 94 25.44 8.11 -1.44
N LYS A 95 25.97 8.73 -2.51
CA LYS A 95 26.80 8.02 -3.51
C LYS A 95 28.02 7.35 -2.88
N ARG A 96 28.69 8.08 -1.98
CA ARG A 96 29.84 7.57 -1.25
C ARG A 96 29.42 6.42 -0.33
N ARG A 97 28.35 6.59 0.45
CA ARG A 97 27.86 5.55 1.35
C ARG A 97 27.41 4.30 0.60
N TYR A 98 26.68 4.47 -0.50
CA TYR A 98 26.27 3.40 -1.41
C TYR A 98 27.47 2.60 -1.91
N SER A 99 28.52 3.28 -2.38
CA SER A 99 29.76 2.64 -2.83
C SER A 99 30.49 1.89 -1.69
N GLU A 100 30.55 2.49 -0.50
CA GLU A 100 31.12 1.87 0.70
C GLU A 100 30.34 0.62 1.12
N LEU A 101 29.01 0.66 1.09
CA LEU A 101 28.13 -0.48 1.40
C LEU A 101 28.32 -1.62 0.40
N TYR A 102 28.38 -1.34 -0.89
CA TYR A 102 28.63 -2.36 -1.91
C TYR A 102 29.97 -3.09 -1.69
N LEU A 103 31.04 -2.34 -1.41
CA LEU A 103 32.34 -2.91 -1.12
C LEU A 103 32.34 -3.70 0.20
N ALA A 104 31.66 -3.20 1.24
CA ALA A 104 31.53 -3.87 2.52
C ALA A 104 30.79 -5.21 2.38
N ILE A 105 29.67 -5.23 1.66
CA ILE A 105 28.89 -6.45 1.38
C ILE A 105 29.77 -7.45 0.62
N TYR A 106 30.45 -7.03 -0.45
CA TYR A 106 31.33 -7.90 -1.22
C TYR A 106 32.44 -8.53 -0.38
N ASN A 107 33.10 -7.71 0.46
CA ASN A 107 34.16 -8.20 1.35
C ASN A 107 33.62 -9.19 2.38
N LYS A 108 32.45 -8.92 2.96
CA LYS A 108 31.81 -9.81 3.94
C LYS A 108 31.33 -11.11 3.34
N GLU A 109 30.78 -11.08 2.12
CA GLU A 109 30.42 -12.29 1.37
C GLU A 109 31.65 -13.15 1.08
N ASN A 110 32.79 -12.54 0.71
CA ASN A 110 34.04 -13.26 0.53
C ASN A 110 34.56 -13.87 1.84
N GLU A 111 34.52 -13.12 2.95
CA GLU A 111 34.88 -13.64 4.28
C GLU A 111 34.02 -14.85 4.66
N TYR A 112 32.71 -14.74 4.46
CA TYR A 112 31.75 -15.82 4.70
C TYR A 112 32.05 -17.06 3.85
N GLN A 113 32.33 -16.89 2.55
CA GLN A 113 32.69 -18.00 1.67
C GLN A 113 34.00 -18.69 2.10
N ARG A 114 35.01 -17.91 2.50
CA ARG A 114 36.29 -18.46 3.02
C ARG A 114 36.09 -19.23 4.32
N LEU A 115 35.23 -18.74 5.21
CA LEU A 115 34.83 -19.44 6.43
C LEU A 115 34.12 -20.76 6.11
N GLN A 116 33.20 -20.78 5.15
CA GLN A 116 32.51 -22.01 4.73
C GLN A 116 33.45 -23.08 4.17
N LEU A 117 34.40 -22.67 3.33
CA LEU A 117 35.44 -23.54 2.75
C LEU A 117 36.49 -24.01 3.79
N ASN A 118 36.36 -23.57 5.04
CA ASN A 118 37.31 -23.80 6.13
C ASN A 118 38.76 -23.48 5.75
N ALA A 119 38.96 -22.42 4.96
CA ALA A 119 40.28 -22.03 4.46
C ALA A 119 41.29 -21.73 5.60
N ASP A 120 40.79 -21.43 6.79
CA ASP A 120 41.57 -21.05 7.97
C ASP A 120 41.68 -22.17 9.04
N ASN A 121 41.18 -23.39 8.77
CA ASN A 121 41.19 -24.53 9.71
C ASN A 121 40.64 -24.18 11.11
N LYS A 122 39.48 -23.52 11.19
CA LYS A 122 38.86 -23.12 12.46
C LYS A 122 38.02 -24.28 13.05
N PRO A 123 37.87 -24.36 14.38
CA PRO A 123 36.96 -25.31 15.02
C PRO A 123 35.51 -25.11 14.55
N GLU A 124 34.74 -26.19 14.42
CA GLU A 124 33.41 -26.15 13.79
C GLU A 124 32.40 -25.23 14.52
N GLU A 125 32.40 -25.22 15.86
CA GLU A 125 31.54 -24.31 16.64
C GLU A 125 31.90 -22.83 16.43
N LEU A 126 33.19 -22.51 16.39
CA LEU A 126 33.68 -21.15 16.11
C LEU A 126 33.36 -20.72 14.68
N LYS A 127 33.47 -21.65 13.72
CA LYS A 127 33.09 -21.43 12.33
C LYS A 127 31.60 -21.13 12.21
N GLN A 128 30.74 -21.90 12.87
CA GLN A 128 29.29 -21.67 12.85
C GLN A 128 28.92 -20.31 13.42
N ARG A 129 29.50 -19.94 14.57
CA ARG A 129 29.29 -18.62 15.18
C ARG A 129 29.73 -17.47 14.26
N LEU A 130 30.96 -17.52 13.74
CA LEU A 130 31.46 -16.49 12.82
C LEU A 130 30.65 -16.42 11.51
N SER A 131 30.13 -17.55 11.05
CA SER A 131 29.26 -17.60 9.88
C SER A 131 27.91 -16.92 10.14
N GLN A 132 27.33 -17.12 11.33
CA GLN A 132 26.11 -16.42 11.75
C GLN A 132 26.36 -14.91 11.90
N ASP A 133 27.44 -14.51 12.56
CA ASP A 133 27.81 -13.09 12.72
C ASP A 133 27.99 -12.42 11.34
N SER A 134 28.68 -13.10 10.40
CA SER A 134 28.87 -12.58 9.04
C SER A 134 27.54 -12.44 8.28
N LEU A 135 26.62 -13.40 8.42
CA LEU A 135 25.30 -13.32 7.79
C LEU A 135 24.46 -12.18 8.36
N GLN A 136 24.55 -11.96 9.67
CA GLN A 136 23.88 -10.84 10.32
C GLN A 136 24.43 -9.49 9.81
N GLU A 137 25.75 -9.33 9.77
CA GLU A 137 26.38 -8.10 9.24
C GLU A 137 26.01 -7.86 7.76
N ILE A 138 25.97 -8.91 6.93
CA ILE A 138 25.52 -8.81 5.53
C ILE A 138 24.06 -8.37 5.48
N ALA A 139 23.19 -8.92 6.33
CA ALA A 139 21.78 -8.54 6.37
C ALA A 139 21.61 -7.07 6.81
N GLU A 140 22.37 -6.59 7.78
CA GLU A 140 22.38 -5.19 8.23
C GLU A 140 22.85 -4.24 7.11
N LEU A 141 23.95 -4.56 6.43
CA LEU A 141 24.46 -3.77 5.30
C LEU A 141 23.48 -3.73 4.12
N ARG A 142 22.84 -4.86 3.81
CA ARG A 142 21.80 -4.93 2.76
C ARG A 142 20.57 -4.12 3.11
N ARG A 143 20.17 -4.11 4.39
CA ARG A 143 19.07 -3.27 4.87
C ARG A 143 19.39 -1.79 4.68
N GLU A 144 20.59 -1.35 5.06
CA GLU A 144 21.00 0.05 4.85
C GLU A 144 21.06 0.41 3.36
N LEU A 145 21.53 -0.51 2.51
CA LEU A 145 21.52 -0.31 1.06
C LEU A 145 20.09 -0.14 0.53
N GLN A 146 19.19 -1.01 0.98
CA GLN A 146 17.78 -0.95 0.64
C GLN A 146 17.13 0.35 1.11
N ASP A 147 17.53 0.90 2.25
CA ASP A 147 17.03 2.19 2.75
C ASP A 147 17.45 3.35 1.83
N ILE A 148 18.68 3.33 1.30
CA ILE A 148 19.15 4.31 0.30
C ILE A 148 18.40 4.16 -1.04
N GLU A 149 18.13 2.93 -1.47
CA GLU A 149 17.35 2.69 -2.69
C GLU A 149 15.88 3.08 -2.52
N ALA A 150 15.32 2.86 -1.34
CA ALA A 150 13.97 3.30 -0.98
C ALA A 150 13.87 4.83 -0.95
N SER A 151 14.88 5.53 -0.40
CA SER A 151 14.89 7.00 -0.44
C SER A 151 14.90 7.53 -1.88
N GLN A 152 15.64 6.87 -2.78
CA GLN A 152 15.64 7.18 -4.20
C GLN A 152 14.28 6.87 -4.85
N ALA A 153 13.63 5.76 -4.51
CA ALA A 153 12.31 5.43 -5.04
C ALA A 153 11.26 6.46 -4.61
N ASN A 154 11.32 6.92 -3.36
CA ASN A 154 10.41 7.92 -2.80
C ASN A 154 10.42 9.25 -3.56
N ILE A 155 11.56 9.62 -4.17
CA ILE A 155 11.64 10.80 -5.03
C ILE A 155 10.62 10.73 -6.18
N PHE A 156 10.39 9.53 -6.72
CA PHE A 156 9.46 9.33 -7.82
C PHE A 156 8.00 9.15 -7.38
N ASP A 157 7.71 9.09 -6.07
CA ASP A 157 6.34 8.90 -5.57
C ASP A 157 5.45 10.12 -5.81
N GLN A 158 6.03 11.30 -5.93
CA GLN A 158 5.31 12.54 -6.22
C GLN A 158 5.12 12.80 -7.71
N THR A 159 5.51 11.86 -8.58
CA THR A 159 5.32 12.01 -10.03
C THR A 159 3.85 12.02 -10.42
N ALA A 160 3.56 12.64 -11.57
CA ALA A 160 2.22 12.66 -12.13
C ALA A 160 1.67 11.23 -12.35
N GLU A 161 2.53 10.30 -12.80
CA GLU A 161 2.19 8.90 -13.01
C GLU A 161 1.82 8.19 -11.70
N ASN A 162 2.63 8.33 -10.64
CA ASN A 162 2.34 7.66 -9.37
C ASN A 162 1.05 8.21 -8.73
N ARG A 163 0.83 9.53 -8.80
CA ARG A 163 -0.43 10.15 -8.35
C ARG A 163 -1.64 9.64 -9.14
N ALA A 164 -1.56 9.58 -10.46
CA ALA A 164 -2.63 9.07 -11.30
C ALA A 164 -2.89 7.56 -11.05
N LYS A 165 -1.83 6.77 -10.87
CA LYS A 165 -1.91 5.34 -10.56
C LYS A 165 -2.66 5.10 -9.25
N ASN A 166 -2.38 5.86 -8.19
CA ASN A 166 -3.08 5.74 -6.92
C ASN A 166 -4.57 6.07 -7.05
N GLN A 167 -4.92 7.10 -7.85
CA GLN A 167 -6.33 7.40 -8.12
C GLN A 167 -7.01 6.31 -8.94
N VAL A 168 -6.31 5.63 -9.85
CA VAL A 168 -6.84 4.49 -10.59
C VAL A 168 -7.10 3.29 -9.68
N ILE A 169 -6.22 3.03 -8.70
CA ILE A 169 -6.47 1.98 -7.70
C ILE A 169 -7.79 2.28 -6.97
N MET A 170 -7.97 3.51 -6.49
CA MET A 170 -9.23 3.92 -5.88
C MET A 170 -10.41 3.79 -6.86
N TRP A 171 -10.24 4.18 -8.12
CA TRP A 171 -11.26 3.98 -9.14
C TRP A 171 -11.67 2.51 -9.26
N TRP A 172 -10.71 1.58 -9.21
CA TRP A 172 -11.01 0.14 -9.19
C TRP A 172 -11.74 -0.29 -7.91
N VAL A 173 -11.35 0.21 -6.75
CA VAL A 173 -12.07 -0.06 -5.48
C VAL A 173 -13.54 0.35 -5.62
N LEU A 174 -13.81 1.55 -6.12
CA LEU A 174 -15.17 2.08 -6.26
C LEU A 174 -16.03 1.30 -7.27
N HIS A 175 -15.41 0.74 -8.32
CA HIS A 175 -16.14 0.08 -9.42
C HIS A 175 -16.20 -1.45 -9.34
N LEU A 176 -15.34 -2.07 -8.54
CA LEU A 176 -15.30 -3.53 -8.38
C LEU A 176 -15.96 -4.02 -7.09
N SER A 177 -16.08 -3.15 -6.08
CA SER A 177 -16.66 -3.51 -4.79
C SER A 177 -18.17 -3.71 -4.87
N ASN A 178 -18.61 -4.91 -4.54
CA ASN A 178 -20.02 -5.29 -4.45
C ASN A 178 -20.25 -5.96 -3.10
N TRP A 179 -21.48 -5.87 -2.61
CA TRP A 179 -21.87 -6.45 -1.34
C TRP A 179 -23.31 -6.97 -1.39
N LYS A 180 -23.63 -7.83 -0.43
CA LYS A 180 -24.92 -8.47 -0.28
C LYS A 180 -25.20 -8.64 1.21
N GLU A 181 -26.18 -7.88 1.69
CA GLU A 181 -26.75 -8.09 3.03
C GLU A 181 -27.48 -9.44 3.11
N TYR A 182 -27.57 -9.97 4.34
CA TYR A 182 -28.15 -11.29 4.63
C TYR A 182 -29.56 -11.49 4.04
N ASN A 183 -30.39 -10.44 4.03
CA ASN A 183 -31.79 -10.52 3.57
C ASN A 183 -31.95 -10.35 2.05
N HIS A 184 -30.89 -9.92 1.35
CA HIS A 184 -30.92 -9.73 -0.08
C HIS A 184 -30.46 -11.01 -0.79
N ASN A 185 -30.95 -11.25 -2.01
CA ASN A 185 -30.50 -12.40 -2.81
C ASN A 185 -29.39 -12.04 -3.80
N ASP A 186 -29.33 -10.78 -4.22
CA ASP A 186 -28.43 -10.30 -5.26
C ASP A 186 -27.37 -9.35 -4.70
N TYR A 187 -26.17 -9.40 -5.30
CA TYR A 187 -25.12 -8.43 -5.02
C TYR A 187 -25.48 -7.07 -5.61
N THR A 188 -25.20 -6.03 -4.85
CA THR A 188 -25.32 -4.63 -5.26
C THR A 188 -23.96 -3.94 -5.15
N GLU A 189 -23.81 -2.80 -5.83
CA GLU A 189 -22.58 -2.01 -5.73
C GLU A 189 -22.46 -1.46 -4.30
N PHE A 190 -21.26 -1.52 -3.70
CA PHE A 190 -21.06 -1.05 -2.33
C PHE A 190 -21.05 0.48 -2.24
N PHE A 191 -20.51 1.14 -3.27
CA PHE A 191 -20.48 2.60 -3.37
C PHE A 191 -21.59 3.08 -4.30
N ASP A 192 -22.43 3.99 -3.80
CA ASP A 192 -23.55 4.55 -4.54
C ASP A 192 -23.08 5.51 -5.64
N GLY A 193 -23.79 5.53 -6.78
CA GLY A 193 -23.50 6.45 -7.88
C GLY A 193 -23.18 5.78 -9.22
N LYS A 194 -23.24 6.56 -10.29
CA LYS A 194 -23.07 6.09 -11.68
C LYS A 194 -21.71 6.44 -12.30
N ASN A 195 -21.09 7.50 -11.80
CA ASN A 195 -19.79 7.98 -12.24
C ASN A 195 -18.79 7.97 -11.09
N TYR A 196 -17.53 8.28 -11.39
CA TYR A 196 -16.46 8.27 -10.41
C TYR A 196 -16.71 9.26 -9.28
N ASP A 197 -17.15 10.49 -9.59
CA ASP A 197 -17.32 11.54 -8.59
C ASP A 197 -18.46 11.22 -7.61
N GLU A 198 -19.59 10.68 -8.10
CA GLU A 198 -20.69 10.24 -7.26
C GLU A 198 -20.27 9.09 -6.33
N LYS A 199 -19.52 8.12 -6.86
CA LYS A 199 -18.99 7.00 -6.06
C LYS A 199 -17.95 7.44 -5.05
N LEU A 200 -17.14 8.45 -5.40
CA LEU A 200 -16.18 9.05 -4.50
C LEU A 200 -16.88 9.76 -3.35
N ASN A 201 -17.97 10.49 -3.62
CA ASN A 201 -18.77 11.10 -2.55
C ASN A 201 -19.36 10.04 -1.62
N SER A 202 -19.85 8.91 -2.14
CA SER A 202 -20.33 7.79 -1.31
C SER A 202 -19.20 7.21 -0.45
N TYR A 203 -17.98 7.12 -0.98
CA TYR A 203 -16.80 6.74 -0.20
C TYR A 203 -16.46 7.77 0.89
N ASP A 204 -16.46 9.06 0.56
CA ASP A 204 -16.18 10.13 1.52
C ASP A 204 -17.23 10.16 2.64
N GLU A 205 -18.51 9.93 2.33
CA GLU A 205 -19.59 9.81 3.32
C GLU A 205 -19.38 8.63 4.28
N ILE A 206 -18.84 7.50 3.79
CA ILE A 206 -18.50 6.34 4.62
C ILE A 206 -17.31 6.67 5.53
N GLU A 207 -16.26 7.30 5.01
CA GLU A 207 -15.06 7.67 5.79
C GLU A 207 -15.37 8.74 6.85
N ASP A 208 -16.29 9.66 6.56
CA ASP A 208 -16.75 10.68 7.51
C ASP A 208 -17.76 10.11 8.53
N SER A 209 -18.24 8.88 8.34
CA SER A 209 -19.15 8.21 9.27
C SER A 209 -18.38 7.50 10.39
N ASP A 210 -18.97 7.46 11.59
CA ASP A 210 -18.45 6.66 12.71
C ASP A 210 -18.88 5.17 12.60
N GLU A 211 -19.18 4.65 11.39
CA GLU A 211 -19.60 3.25 11.20
C GLU A 211 -18.38 2.34 10.98
N ASP A 212 -17.91 1.71 12.06
CA ASP A 212 -16.72 0.83 12.06
C ASP A 212 -16.79 -0.29 11.00
N PHE A 213 -17.98 -0.86 10.79
CA PHE A 213 -18.19 -1.93 9.81
C PHE A 213 -17.89 -1.47 8.38
N SER A 214 -18.39 -0.30 7.99
CA SER A 214 -18.23 0.23 6.63
C SER A 214 -16.78 0.65 6.39
N ALA A 215 -16.13 1.25 7.40
CA ALA A 215 -14.71 1.57 7.35
C ALA A 215 -13.82 0.31 7.20
N GLU A 216 -14.14 -0.77 7.92
CA GLU A 216 -13.42 -2.05 7.79
C GLU A 216 -13.64 -2.68 6.41
N ALA A 217 -14.86 -2.64 5.88
CA ALA A 217 -15.15 -3.10 4.53
C ALA A 217 -14.33 -2.34 3.49
N VAL A 218 -14.28 -1.01 3.57
CA VAL A 218 -13.47 -0.16 2.69
C VAL A 218 -11.98 -0.55 2.76
N ARG A 219 -11.43 -0.72 3.96
CA ARG A 219 -10.02 -1.09 4.18
C ARG A 219 -9.69 -2.44 3.54
N LYS A 220 -10.52 -3.45 3.81
CA LYS A 220 -10.34 -4.82 3.28
C LYS A 220 -10.50 -4.85 1.75
N LEU A 221 -11.47 -4.14 1.19
CA LEU A 221 -11.65 -3.99 -0.26
C LEU A 221 -10.45 -3.30 -0.93
N ALA A 222 -9.96 -2.19 -0.36
CA ALA A 222 -8.80 -1.47 -0.87
C ALA A 222 -7.53 -2.32 -0.85
N TYR A 223 -7.35 -3.14 0.19
CA TYR A 223 -6.24 -4.08 0.31
C TYR A 223 -6.24 -5.10 -0.83
N PHE A 224 -7.35 -5.82 -1.04
CA PHE A 224 -7.45 -6.82 -2.09
C PHE A 224 -7.32 -6.23 -3.50
N VAL A 225 -7.96 -5.10 -3.77
CA VAL A 225 -7.86 -4.43 -5.07
C VAL A 225 -6.41 -3.99 -5.34
N SER A 226 -5.67 -3.56 -4.31
CA SER A 226 -4.26 -3.20 -4.46
C SER A 226 -3.40 -4.40 -4.86
N PHE A 227 -3.56 -5.55 -4.19
CA PHE A 227 -2.84 -6.78 -4.56
C PHE A 227 -3.18 -7.24 -5.98
N TRP A 228 -4.46 -7.18 -6.34
CA TRP A 228 -4.92 -7.50 -7.68
C TRP A 228 -4.33 -6.57 -8.74
N TYR A 229 -4.41 -5.25 -8.52
CA TYR A 229 -3.91 -4.24 -9.46
C TYR A 229 -2.39 -4.33 -9.65
N MET A 230 -1.66 -4.72 -8.60
CA MET A 230 -0.21 -4.96 -8.65
C MET A 230 0.15 -6.31 -9.30
N GLY A 231 -0.83 -7.12 -9.71
CA GLY A 231 -0.62 -8.44 -10.29
C GLY A 231 -0.13 -9.49 -9.29
N ARG A 232 -0.31 -9.24 -7.99
CA ARG A 232 0.07 -10.16 -6.90
C ARG A 232 -1.04 -11.12 -6.50
N ALA A 233 -2.28 -10.84 -6.90
CA ALA A 233 -3.42 -11.73 -6.71
C ALA A 233 -4.28 -11.80 -7.98
N SER A 234 -4.55 -13.01 -8.45
CA SER A 234 -5.33 -13.24 -9.67
C SER A 234 -6.23 -14.47 -9.62
N THR A 235 -5.91 -15.41 -8.73
CA THR A 235 -6.68 -16.63 -8.46
C THR A 235 -7.33 -16.57 -7.08
N GLN A 236 -8.31 -17.43 -6.85
CA GLN A 236 -8.98 -17.55 -5.55
C GLN A 236 -7.98 -17.88 -4.44
N GLU A 237 -7.04 -18.80 -4.70
CA GLU A 237 -5.99 -19.19 -3.74
C GLU A 237 -5.07 -18.01 -3.40
N ASP A 238 -4.72 -17.17 -4.39
CA ASP A 238 -3.93 -15.96 -4.13
C ASP A 238 -4.66 -15.00 -3.17
N PHE A 239 -5.97 -14.80 -3.37
CA PHE A 239 -6.76 -13.91 -2.52
C PHE A 239 -6.98 -14.49 -1.11
N GLU A 240 -7.12 -15.82 -0.98
CA GLU A 240 -7.20 -16.49 0.32
C GLU A 240 -5.91 -16.28 1.12
N ALA A 241 -4.74 -16.46 0.51
CA ALA A 241 -3.45 -16.18 1.15
C ALA A 241 -3.32 -14.70 1.55
N VAL A 242 -3.79 -13.77 0.70
CA VAL A 242 -3.81 -12.34 1.03
C VAL A 242 -4.77 -12.05 2.19
N ASN A 243 -5.90 -12.75 2.28
CA ASN A 243 -6.86 -12.62 3.38
C ASN A 243 -6.28 -13.10 4.71
N GLU A 244 -5.59 -14.25 4.74
CA GLU A 244 -4.91 -14.75 5.93
C GLU A 244 -3.86 -13.74 6.45
N ILE A 245 -3.10 -13.12 5.54
CA ILE A 245 -2.15 -12.05 5.90
C ILE A 245 -2.89 -10.82 6.43
N TYR A 246 -4.06 -10.50 5.88
CA TYR A 246 -4.85 -9.37 6.36
C TYR A 246 -5.35 -9.59 7.79
N GLU A 247 -5.92 -10.76 8.06
CA GLU A 247 -6.49 -11.14 9.37
C GLU A 247 -5.40 -11.24 10.44
N SER A 248 -4.25 -11.85 10.13
CA SER A 248 -3.11 -11.91 11.06
C SER A 248 -2.53 -10.53 11.44
N ASN A 249 -2.62 -9.53 10.55
CA ASN A 249 -2.19 -8.16 10.83
C ASN A 249 -3.28 -7.30 11.48
N ASN A 250 -4.54 -7.72 11.41
CA ASN A 250 -5.71 -7.01 11.93
C ASN A 250 -6.62 -8.00 12.66
N PRO A 251 -6.17 -8.59 13.78
CA PRO A 251 -6.99 -9.55 14.52
C PRO A 251 -8.27 -8.88 15.00
N ASP A 252 -9.41 -9.58 14.86
CA ASP A 252 -10.69 -9.17 15.44
C ASP A 252 -10.53 -8.92 16.95
N GLU A 253 -11.35 -8.06 17.57
CA GLU A 253 -11.24 -7.76 19.01
C GLU A 253 -11.23 -9.02 19.90
N GLU A 254 -11.97 -10.07 19.53
CA GLU A 254 -11.98 -11.36 20.24
C GLU A 254 -10.70 -12.18 20.02
N GLU A 255 -10.11 -12.16 18.82
CA GLU A 255 -8.81 -12.80 18.55
C GLU A 255 -7.64 -12.02 19.15
N ALA A 256 -7.75 -10.69 19.21
CA ALA A 256 -6.80 -9.83 19.89
C ALA A 256 -6.85 -10.04 21.41
N GLU A 257 -8.04 -10.21 22.00
CA GLU A 257 -8.18 -10.60 23.41
C GLU A 257 -7.65 -12.03 23.63
N ALA A 258 -8.01 -13.01 22.81
CA ALA A 258 -7.50 -14.39 22.92
C ALA A 258 -5.97 -14.49 22.76
N ALA A 259 -5.38 -13.79 21.78
CA ALA A 259 -3.93 -13.74 21.59
C ALA A 259 -3.24 -13.00 22.75
N SER A 260 -3.89 -12.01 23.36
CA SER A 260 -3.38 -11.34 24.56
C SER A 260 -3.45 -12.23 25.81
N GLU A 261 -4.47 -13.09 25.90
CA GLU A 261 -4.63 -14.09 26.96
C GLU A 261 -3.62 -15.24 26.80
N GLU A 262 -3.41 -15.76 25.59
CA GLU A 262 -2.37 -16.76 25.30
C GLU A 262 -0.95 -16.21 25.55
N ALA A 263 -0.66 -14.98 25.13
CA ALA A 263 0.62 -14.32 25.43
C ALA A 263 0.80 -14.06 26.95
N ALA A 264 -0.29 -13.85 27.69
CA ALA A 264 -0.27 -13.72 29.15
C ALA A 264 -0.09 -15.07 29.86
N GLU A 265 -0.62 -16.17 29.31
CA GLU A 265 -0.38 -17.54 29.81
C GLU A 265 1.07 -17.98 29.55
N GLU A 266 1.62 -17.77 28.35
CA GLU A 266 3.02 -18.10 28.03
C GLU A 266 4.02 -17.29 28.88
N THR A 267 3.72 -16.02 29.18
CA THR A 267 4.55 -15.22 30.08
C THR A 267 4.36 -15.56 31.57
N SER A 268 3.33 -16.32 31.93
CA SER A 268 3.09 -16.78 33.29
C SER A 268 3.81 -18.09 33.65
N GLU A 269 4.15 -18.92 32.66
CA GLU A 269 4.88 -20.17 32.89
C GLU A 269 6.40 -19.98 33.07
N GLU A 270 6.96 -18.83 32.67
CA GLU A 270 8.40 -18.56 32.80
C GLU A 270 8.71 -17.26 33.56
N LYS A 271 8.54 -17.27 34.89
CA LYS A 271 9.56 -16.66 35.79
C LYS A 271 9.48 -17.08 37.27
N PRO A 272 10.64 -17.37 37.92
CA PRO A 272 10.72 -17.62 39.34
C PRO A 272 10.48 -16.35 40.18
N LYS A 273 9.77 -16.54 41.29
CA LYS A 273 9.49 -15.57 42.36
C LYS A 273 10.70 -14.73 42.75
N THR A 274 10.60 -13.39 42.66
CA THR A 274 11.24 -12.48 43.64
C THR A 274 10.49 -11.15 43.81
N LYS A 275 9.88 -11.04 45.00
CA LYS A 275 9.56 -9.88 45.84
C LYS A 275 9.27 -8.51 45.20
N ALA A 276 8.01 -8.13 45.37
CA ALA A 276 7.40 -6.81 45.25
C ALA A 276 8.17 -5.65 45.93
N LYS A 277 8.20 -4.51 45.23
CA LYS A 277 8.16 -3.16 45.82
C LYS A 277 7.28 -2.25 44.95
N LYS A 278 6.14 -1.85 45.50
CA LYS A 278 5.27 -0.73 45.04
C LYS A 278 6.05 0.60 45.13
N PRO A 279 5.74 1.62 44.31
CA PRO A 279 4.74 2.59 44.80
C PRO A 279 3.84 3.30 43.76
N SER A 280 2.64 3.61 44.26
CA SER A 280 1.79 4.81 44.07
C SER A 280 1.39 5.35 42.68
N LYS A 281 0.08 5.30 42.44
CA LYS A 281 -0.70 6.25 41.65
C LYS A 281 -0.58 7.67 42.22
N LYS A 282 -0.40 8.67 41.35
CA LYS A 282 -0.89 10.06 41.55
C LYS A 282 -1.55 10.55 40.26
N LYS A 283 -2.73 11.16 40.44
CA LYS A 283 -3.67 11.62 39.43
C LYS A 283 -3.56 13.14 39.29
N ALA A 284 -3.71 13.62 38.05
CA ALA A 284 -4.18 14.93 37.59
C ALA A 284 -3.36 16.20 37.91
N THR A 285 -3.01 16.98 36.87
CA THR A 285 -3.79 18.18 36.48
C THR A 285 -3.34 18.85 35.16
N LYS A 286 -4.36 19.27 34.39
CA LYS A 286 -4.35 20.14 33.19
C LYS A 286 -3.68 21.50 33.46
N LYS A 287 -2.96 22.05 32.47
CA LYS A 287 -3.05 23.49 32.13
C LYS A 287 -2.74 23.76 30.65
N LYS A 288 -3.66 24.50 30.04
CA LYS A 288 -3.65 25.12 28.70
C LYS A 288 -2.60 26.23 28.63
N GLU A 289 -1.97 26.40 27.47
CA GLU A 289 -1.64 27.72 26.93
C GLU A 289 -1.70 27.69 25.39
N LYS A 290 -2.11 28.83 24.81
CA LYS A 290 -2.58 29.07 23.45
C LYS A 290 -1.89 30.34 22.95
N ALA A 291 -1.88 30.53 21.62
CA ALA A 291 -1.42 31.69 20.81
C ALA A 291 0.01 31.52 20.28
N SER A 292 0.39 31.91 19.06
CA SER A 292 -0.16 32.79 18.02
C SER A 292 0.55 32.37 16.70
N ALA A 293 0.01 32.48 15.48
CA ALA A 293 0.07 33.71 14.70
C ALA A 293 -0.76 33.61 13.40
N LYS A 294 -1.32 34.76 13.02
CA LYS A 294 -2.01 35.11 11.79
C LYS A 294 -1.26 36.31 11.20
N GLU A 295 -1.50 36.57 9.90
CA GLU A 295 -0.98 37.64 9.02
C GLU A 295 0.29 37.23 8.26
N GLU A 296 0.43 37.44 6.95
CA GLU A 296 -0.15 38.51 6.13
C GLU A 296 -0.22 38.11 4.64
N SER A 297 -1.24 38.62 3.96
CA SER A 297 -1.45 38.58 2.52
C SER A 297 -0.83 39.81 1.85
N THR A 298 -0.14 39.64 0.73
CA THR A 298 -0.03 40.69 -0.30
C THR A 298 -0.06 40.07 -1.68
N ALA A 299 -1.07 40.46 -2.43
CA ALA A 299 -1.16 40.31 -3.87
C ALA A 299 -0.18 41.28 -4.54
N GLU A 300 0.49 40.85 -5.60
CA GLU A 300 0.91 41.77 -6.66
C GLU A 300 0.73 41.09 -8.02
N VAL A 301 -0.16 41.70 -8.79
CA VAL A 301 -0.44 41.45 -10.20
C VAL A 301 0.56 42.27 -11.00
N VAL A 302 1.35 41.64 -11.86
CA VAL A 302 1.97 42.33 -13.01
C VAL A 302 1.76 41.49 -14.26
N SER A 303 0.94 42.04 -15.14
CA SER A 303 0.76 41.71 -16.54
C SER A 303 1.73 42.53 -17.41
N GLU A 304 2.43 41.91 -18.36
CA GLU A 304 2.84 42.47 -19.66
C GLU A 304 3.50 41.32 -20.43
N GLU A 305 2.87 40.80 -21.48
CA GLU A 305 2.89 41.27 -22.86
C GLU A 305 4.19 40.88 -23.61
N THR A 306 4.04 39.82 -24.40
CA THR A 306 4.49 39.62 -25.78
C THR A 306 5.84 40.23 -26.22
N GLN A 307 6.76 39.36 -26.65
CA GLN A 307 7.50 39.55 -27.91
C GLN A 307 8.14 38.24 -28.38
N GLU A 308 7.67 37.74 -29.53
CA GLU A 308 8.45 36.89 -30.42
C GLU A 308 9.70 37.64 -30.93
N PRO A 309 10.73 36.93 -31.37
CA PRO A 309 11.00 37.04 -32.81
C PRO A 309 11.35 35.71 -33.49
N VAL A 310 10.61 35.46 -34.57
CA VAL A 310 11.08 35.29 -35.97
C VAL A 310 12.31 34.40 -36.23
N ALA A 311 12.02 33.37 -37.01
CA ALA A 311 12.92 32.47 -37.72
C ALA A 311 13.92 33.17 -38.65
N VAL A 312 15.09 32.56 -38.81
CA VAL A 312 15.92 32.70 -40.02
C VAL A 312 16.24 31.30 -40.54
N ALA A 313 15.76 31.04 -41.75
CA ALA A 313 16.13 29.91 -42.60
C ALA A 313 17.25 30.32 -43.58
N GLU A 314 17.74 29.32 -44.33
CA GLU A 314 18.69 29.36 -45.47
C GLU A 314 20.18 29.15 -45.13
N THR A 315 20.99 28.34 -45.83
CA THR A 315 20.84 27.36 -46.94
C THR A 315 22.21 26.65 -47.12
N ASP A 316 22.16 25.38 -47.53
CA ASP A 316 23.01 24.64 -48.49
C ASP A 316 24.55 24.80 -48.61
N LYS A 317 25.24 23.64 -48.54
CA LYS A 317 26.00 22.95 -49.64
C LYS A 317 26.83 21.80 -49.03
N ASN A 318 26.49 20.53 -49.24
CA ASN A 318 26.76 19.64 -50.39
C ASN A 318 28.24 19.27 -50.59
N LEU A 319 28.55 17.97 -50.43
CA LEU A 319 29.61 17.12 -51.03
C LEU A 319 29.29 15.69 -50.53
N GLY A 320 28.77 14.74 -51.32
CA GLY A 320 29.39 14.12 -52.49
C GLY A 320 30.28 12.95 -52.03
N ASN A 321 29.72 11.77 -51.75
CA ASN A 321 29.57 10.60 -52.65
C ASN A 321 30.88 9.82 -52.92
N THR A 322 30.89 8.53 -52.52
CA THR A 322 31.41 7.32 -53.20
C THR A 322 31.55 6.22 -52.15
N SER A 323 31.28 4.93 -52.31
CA SER A 323 30.55 4.09 -53.27
C SER A 323 30.72 2.67 -52.72
N SER A 324 29.63 1.91 -52.56
CA SER A 324 29.71 0.43 -52.42
C SER A 324 30.17 -0.20 -53.74
N PRO A 325 30.48 -1.52 -53.78
CA PRO A 325 29.38 -2.47 -54.00
C PRO A 325 29.49 -3.82 -53.25
N LYS A 326 28.31 -4.39 -53.04
CA LYS A 326 27.99 -5.81 -52.79
C LYS A 326 28.39 -6.69 -53.98
N GLU A 327 28.56 -7.99 -53.73
CA GLU A 327 27.84 -9.14 -54.34
C GLU A 327 28.58 -10.45 -53.93
N THR A 328 28.00 -11.31 -53.07
CA THR A 328 27.06 -12.44 -53.30
C THR A 328 27.64 -13.71 -53.94
N GLU A 329 27.05 -14.84 -53.51
CA GLU A 329 27.19 -16.24 -53.98
C GLU A 329 28.40 -17.01 -53.41
N GLY A 330 28.34 -18.25 -52.92
CA GLY A 330 27.28 -19.26 -52.91
C GLY A 330 27.88 -20.66 -53.08
N ASN A 331 27.97 -21.44 -51.99
CA ASN A 331 27.98 -22.92 -51.91
C ASN A 331 29.17 -23.72 -52.52
N PRO A 332 29.24 -25.07 -52.36
CA PRO A 332 29.19 -25.91 -51.14
C PRO A 332 30.41 -26.85 -51.04
N SER A 333 30.65 -27.47 -49.87
CA SER A 333 31.06 -28.88 -49.71
C SER A 333 30.90 -29.30 -48.25
#